data_AF-A0A960NV86-F1
#
_entry.id   AF-A0A960NV86-F1
#
_cell.length_a   1.000
_cell.length_b   1.000
_cell.length_c   1.000
_cell.angle_alpha   90.00
_cell.angle_beta   90.00
_cell.angle_gamma   90.00
#
_symmetry.space_group_name_H-M   'P 1'
#
loop_
_entity.id
_entity.type
_entity.pdbx_description
1 polymer ?
#
loop_
_entity_poly.entity_id
_entity_poly.type
_entity_poly.pdbx_seq_one_letter_code
_entity_poly.pdbx_strand_id
1 'polypeptide(L)'
;MQIKSIECYPLRIPGHPYCGGHDTRKNTGQYGDYTTHAVYRAIYTMNAETLLVKITSDDGVVGWGETQAAITPHIVAQLVNELVAPGYLGQDPHDYAVLRDRAYDRLRDRGHDSGQYVDAISACDIALHDLLGKVHGKPVHQLLGGAYRQEIPCYVSGVPAVSVAEQADHMRRWQEQGFNRFKISLGYGVKQDIAHMEGLRRELGDEPTFLVDQHWVYDLNDSIRIGRAFEALGIGFMECPMDAEIFAQYGKLCAALDLPIALGEEFRTRYRFKERIDAGALDIAQPDIGRLGITEGMRVTTLCNAAGIPSAPHIGSGLAPYTAASLQVAAATENLFLLEFQPTQID
;
A
#
# COMPACT_ATOMS: atom_id res chain seq x y z
N MET A 1 12.69 -29.10 8.73
CA MET A 1 12.10 -28.04 9.56
C MET A 1 10.62 -27.99 9.23
N GLN A 2 9.75 -27.90 10.23
CA GLN A 2 8.30 -27.83 10.05
C GLN A 2 7.70 -26.67 10.82
N ILE A 3 6.61 -26.10 10.31
CA ILE A 3 5.83 -25.08 11.01
C ILE A 3 5.14 -25.73 12.22
N LYS A 4 5.52 -25.31 13.43
CA LYS A 4 5.03 -25.86 14.70
C LYS A 4 3.87 -25.07 15.29
N SER A 5 3.90 -23.75 15.20
CA SER A 5 2.83 -22.89 15.70
C SER A 5 2.66 -21.62 14.86
N ILE A 6 1.44 -21.12 14.87
CA ILE A 6 1.04 -19.84 14.26
C ILE A 6 0.23 -19.10 15.32
N GLU A 7 0.71 -17.93 15.72
CA GLU A 7 0.08 -17.09 16.75
C GLU A 7 -0.32 -15.75 16.12
N CYS A 8 -1.54 -15.30 16.38
CA CYS A 8 -2.09 -14.06 15.84
C CYS A 8 -2.23 -13.02 16.94
N TYR A 9 -1.76 -11.80 16.69
CA TYR A 9 -1.85 -10.66 17.61
C TYR A 9 -2.55 -9.51 16.88
N PRO A 10 -3.90 -9.44 16.92
CA PRO A 10 -4.62 -8.27 16.46
C PRO A 10 -4.28 -7.10 17.39
N LEU A 11 -3.63 -6.07 16.83
CA LEU A 11 -3.22 -4.89 17.58
C LEU A 11 -4.20 -3.75 17.35
N ARG A 12 -4.48 -3.02 18.43
CA ARG A 12 -5.21 -1.76 18.42
C ARG A 12 -4.56 -0.84 19.44
N ILE A 13 -3.90 0.20 18.96
CA ILE A 13 -3.18 1.17 19.78
C ILE A 13 -3.98 2.48 19.75
N PRO A 14 -4.64 2.86 20.87
CA PRO A 14 -5.50 4.03 20.91
C PRO A 14 -4.77 5.33 20.61
N GLY A 15 -5.44 6.29 19.98
CA GLY A 15 -4.93 7.66 19.83
C GLY A 15 -3.83 7.86 18.77
N HIS A 16 -3.67 6.89 17.87
CA HIS A 16 -2.70 6.93 16.77
C HIS A 16 -3.43 6.83 15.42
N PRO A 17 -4.21 7.85 15.02
CA PRO A 17 -4.96 7.81 13.78
C PRO A 17 -4.05 7.77 12.54
N TYR A 18 -4.52 7.10 11.49
CA TYR A 18 -3.83 7.03 10.20
C TYR A 18 -3.54 8.45 9.65
N CYS A 19 -2.35 8.62 9.04
CA CYS A 19 -1.84 9.88 8.51
C CYS A 19 -1.87 11.06 9.51
N GLY A 20 -1.53 10.82 10.79
CA GLY A 20 -1.47 11.87 11.82
C GLY A 20 -2.85 12.40 12.23
N GLY A 21 -3.90 11.67 11.87
CA GLY A 21 -5.27 12.16 11.93
C GLY A 21 -5.58 12.86 10.63
N HIS A 22 -6.41 12.24 9.79
CA HIS A 22 -7.24 13.02 8.86
C HIS A 22 -7.76 14.23 9.63
N ASP A 23 -7.72 15.41 9.01
CA ASP A 23 -8.26 16.63 9.59
C ASP A 23 -9.61 16.31 10.24
N THR A 24 -9.63 16.17 11.57
CA THR A 24 -10.79 15.60 12.28
C THR A 24 -12.00 16.51 12.16
N ARG A 25 -11.79 17.77 11.73
CA ARG A 25 -12.85 18.72 11.36
C ARG A 25 -13.61 18.29 10.10
N LYS A 26 -13.05 17.39 9.29
CA LYS A 26 -13.67 16.80 8.10
C LYS A 26 -14.35 15.46 8.38
N ASN A 27 -14.27 14.94 9.61
CA ASN A 27 -15.04 13.78 10.01
C ASN A 27 -16.52 14.19 10.16
N THR A 28 -17.40 13.45 9.49
CA THR A 28 -18.83 13.78 9.40
C THR A 28 -19.71 13.01 10.38
N GLY A 29 -19.16 11.97 11.02
CA GLY A 29 -19.94 11.13 11.91
C GLY A 29 -19.15 9.98 12.50
N GLN A 30 -19.79 9.32 13.47
CA GLN A 30 -19.31 8.10 14.09
C GLN A 30 -19.95 6.88 13.39
N TYR A 31 -19.12 5.88 13.08
CA TYR A 31 -19.53 4.59 12.53
C TYR A 31 -19.07 3.47 13.48
N GLY A 32 -19.84 3.21 14.54
CA GLY A 32 -19.42 2.32 15.62
C GLY A 32 -18.10 2.80 16.26
N ASP A 33 -17.06 1.98 16.15
CA ASP A 33 -15.70 2.26 16.63
C ASP A 33 -14.85 3.10 15.67
N TYR A 34 -15.40 3.41 14.49
CA TYR A 34 -14.75 4.11 13.40
C TYR A 34 -15.41 5.46 13.12
N THR A 35 -14.86 6.20 12.16
CA THR A 35 -15.36 7.51 11.75
C THR A 35 -15.65 7.54 10.26
N THR A 36 -16.64 8.34 9.86
CA THR A 36 -16.89 8.67 8.45
C THR A 36 -16.24 10.00 8.11
N HIS A 37 -15.82 10.15 6.86
CA HIS A 37 -15.22 11.37 6.35
C HIS A 37 -16.19 12.11 5.40
N ALA A 38 -16.04 13.43 5.25
CA ALA A 38 -16.93 14.26 4.45
C ALA A 38 -16.86 14.00 2.93
N VAL A 39 -15.68 13.60 2.48
CA VAL A 39 -15.34 13.49 1.05
C VAL A 39 -15.06 12.05 0.67
N TYR A 40 -14.12 11.43 1.37
CA TYR A 40 -13.83 10.01 1.22
C TYR A 40 -15.00 9.15 1.69
N ARG A 41 -15.35 8.16 0.88
CA ARG A 41 -16.48 7.25 1.13
C ARG A 41 -16.13 6.13 2.12
N ALA A 42 -14.86 5.95 2.43
CA ALA A 42 -14.37 4.93 3.36
C ALA A 42 -14.59 5.32 4.84
N ILE A 43 -14.61 4.32 5.71
CA ILE A 43 -14.52 4.50 7.16
C ILE A 43 -13.05 4.48 7.59
N TYR A 44 -12.74 5.23 8.65
CA TYR A 44 -11.38 5.37 9.17
C TYR A 44 -11.31 5.11 10.67
N THR A 45 -10.22 4.49 11.10
CA THR A 45 -9.91 4.30 12.52
C THR A 45 -9.18 5.52 13.10
N MET A 46 -9.50 5.82 14.36
CA MET A 46 -8.78 6.82 15.17
C MET A 46 -7.64 6.20 15.99
N ASN A 47 -7.33 4.93 15.73
CA ASN A 47 -6.31 4.13 16.40
C ASN A 47 -5.34 3.59 15.35
N ALA A 48 -4.16 3.12 15.77
CA ALA A 48 -3.33 2.30 14.90
C ALA A 48 -3.80 0.85 15.06
N GLU A 49 -4.30 0.26 13.97
CA GLU A 49 -4.86 -1.09 13.93
C GLU A 49 -4.18 -1.92 12.84
N THR A 50 -3.73 -3.12 13.20
CA THR A 50 -3.03 -4.05 12.30
C THR A 50 -3.12 -5.48 12.85
N LEU A 51 -2.78 -6.46 12.03
CA LEU A 51 -2.62 -7.84 12.49
C LEU A 51 -1.15 -8.25 12.37
N LEU A 52 -0.53 -8.62 13.50
CA LEU A 52 0.74 -9.33 13.50
C LEU A 52 0.52 -10.84 13.55
N VAL A 53 1.32 -11.59 12.79
CA VAL A 53 1.37 -13.04 12.80
C VAL A 53 2.78 -13.49 13.13
N LYS A 54 2.89 -14.44 14.06
CA LYS A 54 4.15 -15.07 14.45
C LYS A 54 4.10 -16.54 14.08
N ILE A 55 5.04 -16.97 13.25
CA ILE A 55 5.19 -18.38 12.87
C ILE A 55 6.45 -18.92 13.54
N THR A 56 6.33 -20.05 14.24
CA THR A 56 7.46 -20.72 14.90
C THR A 56 7.67 -22.11 14.30
N SER A 57 8.91 -22.43 13.93
CA SER A 57 9.29 -23.77 13.48
C SER A 57 9.49 -24.77 14.64
N ASP A 58 9.60 -26.05 14.32
CA ASP A 58 9.82 -27.14 15.27
C ASP A 58 11.17 -27.07 15.99
N ASP A 59 12.18 -26.48 15.35
CA ASP A 59 13.49 -26.15 15.91
C ASP A 59 13.58 -24.74 16.54
N GLY A 60 12.46 -24.02 16.63
CA GLY A 60 12.31 -22.81 17.43
C GLY A 60 12.64 -21.48 16.73
N VAL A 61 12.89 -21.49 15.41
CA VAL A 61 13.08 -20.25 14.63
C VAL A 61 11.73 -19.54 14.47
N VAL A 62 11.73 -18.22 14.67
CA VAL A 62 10.52 -17.39 14.67
C VAL A 62 10.57 -16.39 13.52
N GLY A 63 9.53 -16.39 12.70
CA GLY A 63 9.24 -15.34 11.72
C GLY A 63 8.04 -14.49 12.12
N TRP A 64 8.10 -13.20 11.79
CA TRP A 64 7.05 -12.22 12.00
C TRP A 64 6.53 -11.69 10.68
N GLY A 65 5.23 -11.59 10.56
CA GLY A 65 4.55 -10.97 9.44
C GLY A 65 3.43 -10.06 9.90
N GLU A 66 2.97 -9.23 8.98
CA GLU A 66 1.98 -8.22 9.23
C GLU A 66 1.15 -7.99 7.96
N THR A 67 -0.16 -7.85 8.12
CA THR A 67 -1.04 -7.37 7.04
C THR A 67 -1.68 -6.06 7.45
N GLN A 68 -1.91 -5.19 6.46
CA GLN A 68 -2.68 -3.98 6.68
C GLN A 68 -4.13 -4.34 7.06
N ALA A 69 -4.48 -4.13 8.33
CA ALA A 69 -5.80 -4.43 8.87
C ALA A 69 -6.30 -3.28 9.75
N ALA A 70 -6.40 -2.09 9.15
CA ALA A 70 -6.85 -0.85 9.82
C ALA A 70 -8.25 -0.96 10.43
N ILE A 71 -9.06 -1.87 9.90
CA ILE A 71 -10.43 -2.10 10.30
C ILE A 71 -10.56 -3.58 10.66
N THR A 72 -11.01 -3.86 11.88
CA THR A 72 -11.32 -5.21 12.39
C THR A 72 -10.15 -6.22 12.30
N PRO A 73 -8.95 -5.93 12.83
CA PRO A 73 -7.81 -6.86 12.76
C PRO A 73 -8.08 -8.22 13.43
N HIS A 74 -8.99 -8.27 14.40
CA HIS A 74 -9.43 -9.51 15.05
C HIS A 74 -10.16 -10.47 14.10
N ILE A 75 -10.87 -9.96 13.08
CA ILE A 75 -11.53 -10.79 12.06
C ILE A 75 -10.46 -11.44 11.19
N VAL A 76 -9.45 -10.68 10.78
CA VAL A 76 -8.32 -11.23 10.00
C VAL A 76 -7.59 -12.31 10.81
N ALA A 77 -7.42 -12.12 12.13
CA ALA A 77 -6.84 -13.13 13.02
C ALA A 77 -7.67 -14.44 13.05
N GLN A 78 -9.01 -14.33 13.06
CA GLN A 78 -9.89 -15.50 12.97
C GLN A 78 -9.72 -16.22 11.63
N LEU A 79 -9.61 -15.50 10.51
CA LEU A 79 -9.35 -16.09 9.19
C LEU A 79 -8.00 -16.83 9.16
N VAL A 80 -6.95 -16.28 9.79
CA VAL A 80 -5.68 -17.00 9.92
C VAL A 80 -5.89 -18.30 10.70
N ASN A 81 -6.49 -18.23 11.89
CA ASN A 81 -6.64 -19.38 12.78
C ASN A 81 -7.52 -20.49 12.19
N GLU A 82 -8.61 -20.13 11.52
CA GLU A 82 -9.62 -21.08 11.06
C GLU A 82 -9.38 -21.58 9.63
N LEU A 83 -8.74 -20.78 8.77
CA LEU A 83 -8.67 -21.07 7.33
C LEU A 83 -7.25 -21.19 6.78
N VAL A 84 -6.28 -20.45 7.33
CA VAL A 84 -4.89 -20.48 6.83
C VAL A 84 -4.05 -21.49 7.62
N ALA A 85 -4.03 -21.36 8.96
CA ALA A 85 -3.20 -22.15 9.85
C ALA A 85 -3.40 -23.67 9.73
N PRO A 86 -4.63 -24.21 9.58
CA PRO A 86 -4.82 -25.65 9.40
C PRO A 86 -4.13 -26.23 8.17
N GLY A 87 -3.90 -25.40 7.14
CA GLY A 87 -3.19 -25.81 5.93
C GLY A 87 -1.66 -25.64 6.02
N TYR A 88 -1.15 -24.96 7.05
CA TYR A 88 0.27 -24.60 7.19
C TYR A 88 0.96 -25.42 8.28
N LEU A 89 0.26 -25.77 9.37
CA LEU A 89 0.82 -26.53 10.48
C LEU A 89 1.38 -27.89 9.99
N GLY A 90 2.60 -28.21 10.43
CA GLY A 90 3.32 -29.43 10.04
C GLY A 90 3.93 -29.40 8.63
N GLN A 91 3.76 -28.32 7.86
CA GLN A 91 4.37 -28.17 6.53
C GLN A 91 5.78 -27.58 6.63
N ASP A 92 6.58 -27.76 5.58
CA ASP A 92 7.92 -27.14 5.48
C ASP A 92 7.77 -25.65 5.11
N PRO A 93 8.35 -24.71 5.87
CA PRO A 93 8.28 -23.29 5.54
C PRO A 93 8.95 -22.94 4.19
N HIS A 94 9.87 -23.77 3.67
CA HIS A 94 10.47 -23.54 2.34
C HIS A 94 9.45 -23.63 1.20
N ASP A 95 8.32 -24.29 1.43
CA ASP A 95 7.21 -24.39 0.49
C ASP A 95 6.29 -23.15 0.54
N TYR A 96 6.76 -22.00 1.05
CA TYR A 96 5.95 -20.80 1.29
C TYR A 96 5.04 -20.42 0.11
N ALA A 97 5.55 -20.48 -1.12
CA ALA A 97 4.78 -20.14 -2.32
C ALA A 97 3.66 -21.16 -2.59
N VAL A 98 3.92 -22.44 -2.34
CA VAL A 98 2.94 -23.53 -2.48
C VAL A 98 1.89 -23.43 -1.39
N LEU A 99 2.29 -23.14 -0.14
CA LEU A 99 1.38 -22.96 0.98
C LEU A 99 0.42 -21.80 0.72
N ARG A 100 0.96 -20.66 0.28
CA ARG A 100 0.19 -19.47 -0.13
C ARG A 100 -0.81 -19.81 -1.23
N ASP A 101 -0.36 -20.43 -2.32
CA ASP A 101 -1.22 -20.72 -3.47
C ASP A 101 -2.31 -21.74 -3.10
N ARG A 102 -1.98 -22.75 -2.29
CA ARG A 102 -2.98 -23.69 -1.75
C ARG A 102 -3.97 -22.99 -0.81
N ALA A 103 -3.56 -22.02 -0.01
CA ALA A 103 -4.50 -21.25 0.81
C ALA A 103 -5.44 -20.45 -0.08
N TYR A 104 -4.91 -19.70 -1.04
CA TYR A 104 -5.71 -18.94 -2.01
C TYR A 104 -6.72 -19.84 -2.77
N ASP A 105 -6.27 -20.99 -3.27
CA ASP A 105 -7.12 -21.91 -4.05
C ASP A 105 -8.27 -22.53 -3.24
N ARG A 106 -8.19 -22.59 -1.90
CA ARG A 106 -9.24 -23.19 -1.06
C ARG A 106 -10.55 -22.41 -1.07
N LEU A 107 -10.52 -21.09 -1.31
CA LEU A 107 -11.71 -20.24 -1.25
C LEU A 107 -11.93 -19.37 -2.48
N ARG A 108 -11.03 -19.37 -3.47
CA ARG A 108 -11.21 -18.58 -4.70
C ARG A 108 -12.49 -18.95 -5.47
N ASP A 109 -12.89 -20.22 -5.46
CA ASP A 109 -14.11 -20.71 -6.13
C ASP A 109 -15.41 -20.29 -5.41
N ARG A 110 -15.27 -19.80 -4.17
CA ARG A 110 -16.33 -19.22 -3.35
C ARG A 110 -16.28 -17.68 -3.34
N GLY A 111 -15.43 -17.07 -4.16
CA GLY A 111 -15.33 -15.62 -4.30
C GLY A 111 -14.47 -14.91 -3.26
N HIS A 112 -13.64 -15.64 -2.49
CA HIS A 112 -12.67 -15.04 -1.58
C HIS A 112 -11.30 -14.87 -2.25
N ASP A 113 -11.29 -14.26 -3.43
CA ASP A 113 -10.09 -13.99 -4.23
C ASP A 113 -9.42 -12.64 -3.87
N SER A 114 -9.97 -11.93 -2.89
CA SER A 114 -9.56 -10.59 -2.44
C SER A 114 -9.92 -10.37 -0.96
N GLY A 115 -9.72 -9.14 -0.48
CA GLY A 115 -10.11 -8.68 0.86
C GLY A 115 -9.38 -9.39 2.01
N GLN A 116 -10.06 -9.42 3.17
CA GLN A 116 -9.49 -9.86 4.45
C GLN A 116 -8.96 -11.31 4.44
N TYR A 117 -9.48 -12.18 3.57
CA TYR A 117 -8.93 -13.54 3.45
C TYR A 117 -7.54 -13.54 2.83
N VAL A 118 -7.31 -12.71 1.80
CA VAL A 118 -5.99 -12.59 1.21
C VAL A 118 -5.05 -11.85 2.16
N ASP A 119 -5.54 -10.85 2.90
CA ASP A 119 -4.78 -10.19 3.97
C ASP A 119 -4.25 -11.21 5.01
N ALA A 120 -5.08 -12.17 5.42
CA ALA A 120 -4.67 -13.26 6.32
C ALA A 120 -3.54 -14.13 5.73
N ILE A 121 -3.62 -14.45 4.44
CA ILE A 121 -2.57 -15.19 3.73
C ILE A 121 -1.28 -14.37 3.67
N SER A 122 -1.38 -13.06 3.39
CA SER A 122 -0.26 -12.13 3.24
C SER A 122 0.55 -11.98 4.52
N ALA A 123 -0.11 -11.86 5.68
CA ALA A 123 0.58 -11.83 6.97
C ALA A 123 1.38 -13.11 7.24
N CYS A 124 0.81 -14.29 6.94
CA CYS A 124 1.52 -15.55 7.05
C CYS A 124 2.68 -15.67 6.06
N ASP A 125 2.50 -15.20 4.82
CA ASP A 125 3.54 -15.22 3.79
C ASP A 125 4.76 -14.37 4.21
N ILE A 126 4.55 -13.15 4.71
CA ILE A 126 5.64 -12.32 5.25
C ILE A 126 6.37 -13.03 6.40
N ALA A 127 5.61 -13.64 7.32
CA ALA A 127 6.20 -14.37 8.45
C ALA A 127 7.07 -15.55 8.00
N LEU A 128 6.67 -16.29 6.95
CA LEU A 128 7.47 -17.36 6.39
C LEU A 128 8.78 -16.85 5.77
N HIS A 129 8.74 -15.72 5.05
CA HIS A 129 9.94 -15.11 4.48
C HIS A 129 10.91 -14.61 5.56
N ASP A 130 10.41 -13.97 6.62
CA ASP A 130 11.25 -13.57 7.77
C ASP A 130 11.86 -14.78 8.47
N LEU A 131 11.07 -15.85 8.68
CA LEU A 131 11.55 -17.12 9.22
C LEU A 131 12.70 -17.67 8.37
N LEU A 132 12.50 -17.78 7.05
CA LEU A 132 13.51 -18.33 6.14
C LEU A 132 14.76 -17.44 6.06
N GLY A 133 14.62 -16.11 6.09
CA GLY A 133 15.75 -15.20 6.20
C GLY A 133 16.64 -15.52 7.40
N LYS A 134 16.02 -15.73 8.56
CA LYS A 134 16.72 -16.11 9.81
C LYS A 134 17.35 -17.50 9.73
N VAL A 135 16.65 -18.48 9.16
CA VAL A 135 17.18 -19.84 8.95
C VAL A 135 18.46 -19.81 8.11
N HIS A 136 18.49 -18.99 7.06
CA HIS A 136 19.64 -18.89 6.15
C HIS A 136 20.67 -17.83 6.60
N GLY A 137 20.38 -17.07 7.66
CA GLY A 137 21.21 -15.95 8.11
C GLY A 137 21.36 -14.85 7.06
N LYS A 138 20.35 -14.66 6.20
CA LYS A 138 20.35 -13.71 5.07
C LYS A 138 19.20 -12.73 5.16
N PRO A 139 19.37 -11.48 4.67
CA PRO A 139 18.23 -10.60 4.45
C PRO A 139 17.30 -11.20 3.37
N VAL A 140 15.99 -10.96 3.49
CA VAL A 140 14.97 -11.56 2.61
C VAL A 140 15.24 -11.27 1.13
N HIS A 141 15.66 -10.06 0.75
CA HIS A 141 15.96 -9.71 -0.63
C HIS A 141 17.03 -10.63 -1.27
N GLN A 142 17.95 -11.23 -0.49
CA GLN A 142 18.90 -12.22 -1.02
C GLN A 142 18.24 -13.55 -1.37
N LEU A 143 17.14 -13.90 -0.70
CA LEU A 143 16.31 -15.05 -1.04
C LEU A 143 15.43 -14.76 -2.26
N LEU A 144 15.16 -13.48 -2.57
CA LEU A 144 14.37 -13.03 -3.72
C LEU A 144 15.18 -12.83 -5.00
N GLY A 145 16.46 -13.19 -5.01
CA GLY A 145 17.37 -13.05 -6.16
C GLY A 145 18.42 -11.94 -6.04
N GLY A 146 18.42 -11.20 -4.93
CA GLY A 146 19.38 -10.13 -4.66
C GLY A 146 18.74 -8.75 -4.59
N ALA A 147 19.57 -7.74 -4.34
CA ALA A 147 19.14 -6.35 -4.30
C ALA A 147 19.66 -5.61 -5.55
N TYR A 148 18.75 -4.98 -6.28
CA TYR A 148 19.08 -4.03 -7.36
C TYR A 148 19.60 -2.70 -6.80
N ARG A 149 19.28 -2.39 -5.54
CA ARG A 149 19.65 -1.14 -4.86
C ARG A 149 19.80 -1.34 -3.36
N GLN A 150 20.69 -0.54 -2.75
CA GLN A 150 20.89 -0.48 -1.30
C GLN A 150 20.19 0.73 -0.66
N GLU A 151 19.96 1.77 -1.45
CA GLU A 151 19.17 2.94 -1.06
C GLU A 151 17.87 2.94 -1.86
N ILE A 152 16.75 3.15 -1.18
CA ILE A 152 15.42 3.12 -1.79
C ILE A 152 14.93 4.57 -1.90
N PRO A 153 14.64 5.06 -3.12
CA PRO A 153 14.12 6.40 -3.29
C PRO A 153 12.68 6.45 -2.77
N CYS A 154 12.40 7.37 -1.85
CA CYS A 154 11.10 7.49 -1.21
C CYS A 154 10.40 8.82 -1.54
N TYR A 155 9.08 8.85 -1.34
CA TYR A 155 8.30 10.08 -1.25
C TYR A 155 7.56 10.13 0.08
N VAL A 156 7.45 11.31 0.68
CA VAL A 156 6.66 11.49 1.90
C VAL A 156 5.19 11.49 1.50
N SER A 157 4.42 10.59 2.09
CA SER A 157 2.98 10.52 1.91
C SER A 157 2.25 11.04 3.14
N GLY A 158 1.17 11.77 2.91
CA GLY A 158 0.41 12.40 3.99
C GLY A 158 1.21 13.54 4.61
N VAL A 159 1.07 14.74 4.03
CA VAL A 159 1.52 15.99 4.68
C VAL A 159 0.26 16.73 5.16
N PRO A 160 -0.38 16.30 6.27
CA PRO A 160 -1.62 16.93 6.73
C PRO A 160 -1.36 18.36 7.19
N ALA A 161 -2.26 19.27 6.82
CA ALA A 161 -2.24 20.67 7.23
C ALA A 161 -3.63 21.31 7.04
N VAL A 162 -3.85 22.43 7.72
CA VAL A 162 -5.08 23.23 7.59
C VAL A 162 -5.02 24.17 6.38
N SER A 163 -3.82 24.63 6.02
CA SER A 163 -3.61 25.63 4.98
C SER A 163 -2.41 25.29 4.09
N VAL A 164 -2.37 25.88 2.90
CA VAL A 164 -1.24 25.74 1.96
C VAL A 164 0.09 26.17 2.61
N ALA A 165 0.11 27.28 3.35
CA ALA A 165 1.31 27.79 3.98
C ALA A 165 1.84 26.83 5.05
N GLU A 166 0.97 26.34 5.93
CA GLU A 166 1.33 25.33 6.94
C GLU A 166 1.81 24.03 6.29
N GLN A 167 1.15 23.60 5.22
CA GLN A 167 1.57 22.40 4.47
C GLN A 167 2.96 22.60 3.85
N ALA A 168 3.24 23.78 3.30
CA ALA A 168 4.54 24.13 2.77
C ALA A 168 5.62 24.11 3.86
N ASP A 169 5.35 24.65 5.05
CA ASP A 169 6.27 24.57 6.20
C ASP A 169 6.54 23.13 6.63
N HIS A 170 5.51 22.26 6.59
CA HIS A 170 5.67 20.84 6.86
C HIS A 170 6.60 20.17 5.83
N MET A 171 6.44 20.49 4.55
CA MET A 171 7.32 19.97 3.49
C MET A 171 8.75 20.49 3.61
N ARG A 172 8.97 21.76 3.97
CA ARG A 172 10.32 22.30 4.21
C ARG A 172 11.07 21.53 5.30
N ARG A 173 10.39 21.16 6.38
CA ARG A 173 10.97 20.32 7.45
C ARG A 173 11.38 18.92 6.98
N TRP A 174 10.71 18.39 5.96
CA TRP A 174 11.10 17.14 5.31
C TRP A 174 12.23 17.34 4.30
N GLN A 175 12.25 18.49 3.60
CA GLN A 175 13.37 18.87 2.73
C GLN A 175 14.68 19.02 3.51
N GLU A 176 14.63 19.57 4.73
CA GLU A 176 15.77 19.62 5.65
C GLU A 176 16.30 18.21 6.01
N GLN A 177 15.46 17.18 5.92
CA GLN A 177 15.82 15.77 6.13
C GLN A 177 16.18 15.03 4.83
N GLY A 178 16.23 15.74 3.69
CA GLY A 178 16.65 15.19 2.39
C GLY A 178 15.51 14.66 1.51
N PHE A 179 14.24 14.82 1.91
CA PHE A 179 13.11 14.45 1.06
C PHE A 179 12.73 15.58 0.10
N ASN A 180 12.48 15.25 -1.17
CA ASN A 180 12.03 16.23 -2.15
C ASN A 180 10.84 15.77 -3.02
N ARG A 181 10.12 14.76 -2.54
CA ARG A 181 8.93 14.22 -3.21
C ARG A 181 7.81 14.07 -2.20
N PHE A 182 6.64 14.60 -2.51
CA PHE A 182 5.52 14.67 -1.59
C PHE A 182 4.23 14.24 -2.28
N LYS A 183 3.49 13.30 -1.68
CA LYS A 183 2.15 12.92 -2.13
C LYS A 183 1.09 13.66 -1.34
N ILE A 184 0.25 14.40 -2.06
CA ILE A 184 -0.79 15.27 -1.49
C ILE A 184 -2.15 14.61 -1.64
N SER A 185 -2.83 14.42 -0.51
CA SER A 185 -4.20 13.91 -0.46
C SER A 185 -5.19 15.01 -0.90
N LEU A 186 -5.96 14.71 -1.94
CA LEU A 186 -6.91 15.57 -2.61
C LEU A 186 -8.27 14.87 -2.72
N GLY A 187 -9.18 15.37 -3.56
CA GLY A 187 -10.54 14.86 -3.73
C GLY A 187 -11.62 15.83 -3.27
N TYR A 188 -11.28 17.07 -2.92
CA TYR A 188 -12.23 18.03 -2.33
C TYR A 188 -13.05 18.80 -3.37
N GLY A 189 -12.86 18.50 -4.65
CA GLY A 189 -13.52 19.13 -5.78
C GLY A 189 -12.51 19.73 -6.76
N VAL A 190 -12.76 19.57 -8.06
CA VAL A 190 -11.82 19.91 -9.14
C VAL A 190 -11.22 21.32 -8.98
N LYS A 191 -12.05 22.34 -8.74
CA LYS A 191 -11.56 23.72 -8.59
C LYS A 191 -10.71 23.92 -7.34
N GLN A 192 -11.09 23.29 -6.24
CA GLN A 192 -10.40 23.44 -4.96
C GLN A 192 -9.03 22.76 -5.02
N ASP A 193 -8.97 21.56 -5.55
CA ASP A 193 -7.73 20.79 -5.66
C ASP A 193 -6.72 21.47 -6.59
N ILE A 194 -7.17 22.01 -7.74
CA ILE A 194 -6.30 22.81 -8.62
C ILE A 194 -5.74 24.03 -7.89
N ALA A 195 -6.62 24.82 -7.24
CA ALA A 195 -6.19 26.02 -6.53
C ALA A 195 -5.22 25.71 -5.37
N HIS A 196 -5.40 24.56 -4.72
CA HIS A 196 -4.51 24.07 -3.66
C HIS A 196 -3.11 23.76 -4.20
N MET A 197 -3.02 23.00 -5.30
CA MET A 197 -1.74 22.66 -5.92
C MET A 197 -1.03 23.88 -6.52
N GLU A 198 -1.78 24.81 -7.13
CA GLU A 198 -1.22 26.11 -7.56
C GLU A 198 -0.67 26.91 -6.38
N GLY A 199 -1.34 26.85 -5.22
CA GLY A 199 -0.87 27.46 -3.98
C GLY A 199 0.47 26.88 -3.54
N LEU A 200 0.59 25.55 -3.48
CA LEU A 200 1.83 24.88 -3.12
C LEU A 200 2.97 25.22 -4.10
N ARG A 201 2.68 25.30 -5.40
CA ARG A 201 3.67 25.73 -6.41
C ARG A 201 4.13 27.18 -6.19
N ARG A 202 3.24 28.09 -5.80
CA ARG A 202 3.64 29.47 -5.45
C ARG A 202 4.53 29.53 -4.20
N GLU A 203 4.25 28.73 -3.18
CA GLU A 203 4.99 28.73 -1.93
C GLU A 203 6.36 28.03 -2.04
N LEU A 204 6.43 26.90 -2.76
CA LEU A 204 7.60 26.03 -2.78
C LEU A 204 8.38 26.06 -4.10
N GLY A 205 7.82 26.64 -5.15
CA GLY A 205 8.41 26.67 -6.49
C GLY A 205 8.38 25.31 -7.19
N ASP A 206 9.30 25.15 -8.14
CA ASP A 206 9.38 23.99 -9.05
C ASP A 206 10.32 22.89 -8.56
N GLU A 207 11.04 23.12 -7.45
CA GLU A 207 12.04 22.18 -6.94
C GLU A 207 11.43 20.86 -6.40
N PRO A 208 10.36 20.87 -5.56
CA PRO A 208 9.76 19.63 -5.12
C PRO A 208 8.93 18.94 -6.19
N THR A 209 9.03 17.61 -6.26
CA THR A 209 8.11 16.79 -7.04
C THR A 209 6.83 16.57 -6.24
N PHE A 210 5.69 17.00 -6.77
CA PHE A 210 4.39 16.67 -6.19
C PHE A 210 3.78 15.48 -6.88
N LEU A 211 3.24 14.58 -6.07
CA LEU A 211 2.40 13.47 -6.43
C LEU A 211 1.03 13.77 -5.82
N VAL A 212 -0.05 13.23 -6.38
CA VAL A 212 -1.39 13.51 -5.86
C VAL A 212 -2.21 12.24 -5.77
N ASP A 213 -3.04 12.15 -4.73
CA ASP A 213 -3.95 11.04 -4.48
C ASP A 213 -5.36 11.58 -4.27
N GLN A 214 -6.30 11.16 -5.11
CA GLN A 214 -7.66 11.69 -5.17
C GLN A 214 -8.70 10.78 -4.51
N HIS A 215 -8.30 9.67 -3.89
CA HIS A 215 -9.18 8.85 -3.05
C HIS A 215 -10.49 8.40 -3.71
N TRP A 216 -10.44 8.10 -5.01
CA TRP A 216 -11.49 7.44 -5.79
C TRP A 216 -12.77 8.27 -5.96
N VAL A 217 -12.72 9.61 -5.98
CA VAL A 217 -13.94 10.45 -5.87
C VAL A 217 -14.45 11.07 -7.17
N TYR A 218 -13.66 11.11 -8.24
CA TYR A 218 -14.02 11.81 -9.47
C TYR A 218 -14.60 10.89 -10.55
N ASP A 219 -15.32 11.49 -11.50
CA ASP A 219 -15.66 10.84 -12.76
C ASP A 219 -14.61 11.11 -13.84
N LEU A 220 -14.72 10.43 -14.99
CA LEU A 220 -13.75 10.54 -16.08
C LEU A 220 -13.54 11.97 -16.60
N ASN A 221 -14.60 12.77 -16.73
CA ASN A 221 -14.47 14.11 -17.29
C ASN A 221 -13.78 15.04 -16.29
N ASP A 222 -14.15 14.93 -15.02
CA ASP A 222 -13.50 15.69 -13.96
C ASP A 222 -12.03 15.27 -13.80
N SER A 223 -11.72 13.97 -13.88
CA SER A 223 -10.35 13.44 -13.86
C SER A 223 -9.50 13.94 -15.03
N ILE A 224 -10.05 14.01 -16.25
CA ILE A 224 -9.34 14.59 -17.41
C ILE A 224 -9.09 16.08 -17.17
N ARG A 225 -10.10 16.80 -16.69
CA ARG A 225 -10.00 18.25 -16.47
C ARG A 225 -8.93 18.60 -15.42
N ILE A 226 -8.94 17.91 -14.29
CA ILE A 226 -7.94 18.13 -13.24
C ILE A 226 -6.55 17.63 -13.67
N GLY A 227 -6.48 16.51 -14.39
CA GLY A 227 -5.24 15.97 -14.94
C GLY A 227 -4.51 16.96 -15.85
N ARG A 228 -5.24 17.65 -16.76
CA ARG A 228 -4.64 18.68 -17.63
C ARG A 228 -4.11 19.89 -16.85
N ALA A 229 -4.75 20.27 -15.75
CA ALA A 229 -4.22 21.31 -14.88
C ALA A 229 -2.96 20.83 -14.15
N PHE A 230 -2.93 19.57 -13.71
CA PHE A 230 -1.78 18.96 -13.05
C PHE A 230 -0.57 18.75 -13.97
N GLU A 231 -0.78 18.48 -15.25
CA GLU A 231 0.29 18.49 -16.25
C GLU A 231 0.99 19.86 -16.32
N ALA A 232 0.20 20.95 -16.36
CA ALA A 232 0.74 22.31 -16.39
C ALA A 232 1.51 22.67 -15.11
N LEU A 233 1.23 22.00 -13.99
CA LEU A 233 1.91 22.16 -12.71
C LEU A 233 3.08 21.18 -12.51
N GLY A 234 3.39 20.34 -13.50
CA GLY A 234 4.47 19.35 -13.41
C GLY A 234 4.26 18.37 -12.26
N ILE A 235 3.03 17.88 -12.07
CA ILE A 235 2.74 16.80 -11.11
C ILE A 235 3.33 15.48 -11.65
N GLY A 236 3.90 14.65 -10.78
CA GLY A 236 4.62 13.43 -11.14
C GLY A 236 3.72 12.23 -11.46
N PHE A 237 2.66 12.02 -10.67
CA PHE A 237 1.58 11.09 -11.01
C PHE A 237 0.27 11.50 -10.34
N MET A 238 -0.84 11.00 -10.86
CA MET A 238 -2.18 11.09 -10.30
C MET A 238 -2.70 9.71 -9.88
N GLU A 239 -2.90 9.54 -8.58
CA GLU A 239 -3.32 8.29 -7.95
C GLU A 239 -4.83 8.29 -7.68
N CYS A 240 -5.43 7.13 -7.94
CA CYS A 240 -6.81 6.80 -7.56
C CYS A 240 -7.85 7.89 -7.90
N PRO A 241 -7.90 8.45 -9.14
CA PRO A 241 -8.81 9.54 -9.49
C PRO A 241 -10.30 9.16 -9.49
N MET A 242 -10.65 7.96 -9.97
CA MET A 242 -12.03 7.50 -10.18
C MET A 242 -12.30 6.19 -9.43
N ASP A 243 -13.56 5.75 -9.34
CA ASP A 243 -13.96 4.46 -8.76
C ASP A 243 -13.09 3.26 -9.21
N ALA A 244 -12.75 2.36 -8.28
CA ALA A 244 -11.89 1.20 -8.54
C ALA A 244 -12.55 0.17 -9.47
N GLU A 245 -13.88 0.08 -9.40
CA GLU A 245 -14.70 -0.88 -10.12
C GLU A 245 -14.79 -0.56 -11.63
N ILE A 246 -14.68 0.72 -12.00
CA ILE A 246 -14.84 1.18 -13.39
C ILE A 246 -13.50 1.23 -14.15
N PHE A 247 -12.58 0.30 -13.85
CA PHE A 247 -11.21 0.28 -14.40
C PHE A 247 -11.14 0.33 -15.95
N ALA A 248 -12.18 -0.09 -16.66
CA ALA A 248 -12.23 0.05 -18.12
C ALA A 248 -12.24 1.52 -18.60
N GLN A 249 -12.70 2.48 -17.78
CA GLN A 249 -12.65 3.90 -18.10
C GLN A 249 -11.24 4.49 -17.90
N TYR A 250 -10.43 3.88 -17.03
CA TYR A 250 -9.07 4.34 -16.79
C TYR A 250 -8.18 4.26 -18.04
N GLY A 251 -8.41 3.29 -18.95
CA GLY A 251 -7.70 3.27 -20.22
C GLY A 251 -7.97 4.51 -21.08
N LYS A 252 -9.17 5.10 -21.00
CA LYS A 252 -9.47 6.37 -21.65
C LYS A 252 -8.79 7.54 -20.95
N LEU A 253 -8.67 7.49 -19.62
CA LEU A 253 -7.99 8.51 -18.84
C LEU A 253 -6.49 8.53 -19.15
N CYS A 254 -5.82 7.38 -19.12
CA CYS A 254 -4.40 7.24 -19.45
C CYS A 254 -4.13 7.68 -20.90
N ALA A 255 -4.99 7.31 -21.85
CA ALA A 255 -4.86 7.77 -23.23
C ALA A 255 -5.13 9.28 -23.42
N ALA A 256 -5.80 9.93 -22.47
CA ALA A 256 -6.19 11.33 -22.55
C ALA A 256 -5.26 12.27 -21.81
N LEU A 257 -4.21 11.78 -21.13
CA LEU A 257 -3.27 12.57 -20.34
C LEU A 257 -1.83 12.13 -20.61
N ASP A 258 -0.89 13.06 -20.53
CA ASP A 258 0.55 12.79 -20.45
C ASP A 258 0.99 12.58 -18.98
N LEU A 259 0.14 12.96 -18.02
CA LEU A 259 0.32 12.72 -16.58
C LEU A 259 0.10 11.23 -16.25
N PRO A 260 1.10 10.53 -15.66
CA PRO A 260 0.96 9.12 -15.31
C PRO A 260 -0.15 8.87 -14.30
N ILE A 261 -0.95 7.84 -14.55
CA ILE A 261 -1.98 7.35 -13.64
C ILE A 261 -1.45 6.20 -12.79
N ALA A 262 -1.55 6.33 -11.47
CA ALA A 262 -1.06 5.34 -10.52
C ALA A 262 -2.23 4.60 -9.84
N LEU A 263 -2.17 3.27 -9.78
CA LEU A 263 -3.18 2.42 -9.15
C LEU A 263 -2.59 1.15 -8.53
N GLY A 264 -3.30 0.58 -7.56
CA GLY A 264 -3.17 -0.83 -7.19
C GLY A 264 -2.98 -1.14 -5.71
N GLU A 265 -3.04 -0.12 -4.85
CA GLU A 265 -2.94 -0.27 -3.39
C GLU A 265 -3.99 -1.26 -2.83
N GLU A 266 -5.17 -1.33 -3.45
CA GLU A 266 -6.31 -2.14 -3.03
C GLU A 266 -6.32 -3.54 -3.65
N PHE A 267 -5.46 -3.80 -4.63
CA PHE A 267 -5.40 -5.09 -5.30
C PHE A 267 -4.72 -6.16 -4.44
N ARG A 268 -5.26 -7.38 -4.48
CA ARG A 268 -4.82 -8.52 -3.65
C ARG A 268 -4.11 -9.62 -4.43
N THR A 269 -4.08 -9.54 -5.76
CA THR A 269 -3.50 -10.61 -6.60
C THR A 269 -2.91 -10.06 -7.89
N ARG A 270 -1.93 -10.77 -8.44
CA ARG A 270 -1.40 -10.50 -9.79
C ARG A 270 -2.48 -10.51 -10.88
N TYR A 271 -3.58 -11.22 -10.66
CA TYR A 271 -4.69 -11.27 -11.62
C TYR A 271 -5.39 -9.93 -11.71
N ARG A 272 -5.58 -9.23 -10.58
CA ARG A 272 -6.15 -7.88 -10.59
C ARG A 272 -5.23 -6.88 -11.27
N PHE A 273 -3.92 -6.94 -11.03
CA PHE A 273 -2.94 -6.14 -11.77
C PHE A 273 -2.98 -6.45 -13.27
N LYS A 274 -2.97 -7.73 -13.65
CA LYS A 274 -3.04 -8.15 -15.05
C LYS A 274 -4.27 -7.58 -15.77
N GLU A 275 -5.45 -7.62 -15.15
CA GLU A 275 -6.68 -7.04 -15.72
C GLU A 275 -6.51 -5.55 -16.06
N ARG A 276 -5.82 -4.78 -15.22
CA ARG A 276 -5.60 -3.34 -15.43
C ARG A 276 -4.50 -3.08 -16.47
N ILE A 277 -3.43 -3.87 -16.43
CA ILE A 277 -2.36 -3.83 -17.44
C ILE A 277 -2.93 -4.10 -18.83
N ASP A 278 -3.70 -5.18 -19.00
CA ASP A 278 -4.30 -5.55 -20.29
C ASP A 278 -5.28 -4.48 -20.80
N ALA A 279 -5.93 -3.75 -19.88
CA ALA A 279 -6.84 -2.66 -20.20
C ALA A 279 -6.16 -1.30 -20.43
N GLY A 280 -4.83 -1.20 -20.24
CA GLY A 280 -4.10 0.07 -20.27
C GLY A 280 -4.57 1.06 -19.20
N ALA A 281 -5.01 0.56 -18.04
CA ALA A 281 -5.70 1.32 -17.01
C ALA A 281 -4.77 2.00 -15.97
N LEU A 282 -3.45 1.81 -16.08
CA LEU A 282 -2.47 2.44 -15.20
C LEU A 282 -1.12 2.55 -15.93
N ASP A 283 -0.37 3.60 -15.57
CA ASP A 283 1.00 3.84 -16.02
C ASP A 283 2.02 3.47 -14.92
N ILE A 284 1.59 3.48 -13.66
CA ILE A 284 2.40 3.12 -12.48
C ILE A 284 1.60 2.15 -11.61
N ALA A 285 2.20 1.01 -11.27
CA ALA A 285 1.59 0.04 -10.37
C ALA A 285 1.97 0.30 -8.91
N GLN A 286 1.01 0.27 -7.99
CA GLN A 286 1.23 0.55 -6.57
C GLN A 286 0.93 -0.67 -5.69
N PRO A 287 1.70 -1.76 -5.80
CA PRO A 287 1.46 -2.95 -4.97
C PRO A 287 1.65 -2.63 -3.48
N ASP A 288 0.69 -3.03 -2.66
CA ASP A 288 0.84 -3.01 -1.20
C ASP A 288 1.28 -4.39 -0.70
N ILE A 289 2.48 -4.46 -0.13
CA ILE A 289 3.06 -5.74 0.31
C ILE A 289 2.38 -6.28 1.57
N GLY A 290 1.82 -5.42 2.42
CA GLY A 290 1.02 -5.86 3.56
C GLY A 290 -0.24 -6.60 3.10
N ARG A 291 -0.80 -6.21 1.96
CA ARG A 291 -2.00 -6.81 1.36
C ARG A 291 -1.71 -7.99 0.42
N LEU A 292 -0.51 -8.04 -0.18
CA LEU A 292 -0.10 -9.06 -1.15
C LEU A 292 0.74 -10.20 -0.56
N GLY A 293 1.50 -9.92 0.50
CA GLY A 293 2.62 -10.73 0.92
C GLY A 293 3.83 -10.56 -0.01
N ILE A 294 4.99 -11.06 0.41
CA ILE A 294 6.24 -10.93 -0.35
C ILE A 294 6.18 -11.77 -1.63
N THR A 295 5.64 -12.98 -1.56
CA THR A 295 5.56 -13.89 -2.71
C THR A 295 4.74 -13.28 -3.83
N GLU A 296 3.51 -12.85 -3.55
CA GLU A 296 2.65 -12.24 -4.57
C GLU A 296 3.16 -10.87 -4.99
N GLY A 297 3.72 -10.09 -4.05
CA GLY A 297 4.39 -8.83 -4.34
C GLY A 297 5.45 -8.99 -5.43
N MET A 298 6.36 -9.96 -5.30
CA MET A 298 7.38 -10.24 -6.32
C MET A 298 6.78 -10.70 -7.66
N ARG A 299 5.68 -11.45 -7.64
CA ARG A 299 4.97 -11.85 -8.87
C ARG A 299 4.33 -10.65 -9.57
N VAL A 300 3.76 -9.72 -8.80
CA VAL A 300 3.19 -8.47 -9.32
C VAL A 300 4.27 -7.58 -9.91
N THR A 301 5.37 -7.34 -9.19
CA THR A 301 6.44 -6.46 -9.69
C THR A 301 7.10 -7.03 -10.94
N THR A 302 7.29 -8.36 -10.99
CA THR A 302 7.77 -9.05 -12.21
C THR A 302 6.79 -8.90 -13.38
N LEU A 303 5.49 -9.05 -13.13
CA LEU A 303 4.45 -8.87 -14.15
C LEU A 303 4.45 -7.43 -14.70
N CYS A 304 4.52 -6.43 -13.81
CA CYS A 304 4.54 -5.02 -14.20
C CYS A 304 5.80 -4.69 -15.01
N ASN A 305 6.96 -5.22 -14.58
CA ASN A 305 8.22 -5.08 -15.32
C ASN A 305 8.14 -5.66 -16.74
N ALA A 306 7.61 -6.86 -16.90
CA ALA A 306 7.41 -7.46 -18.21
C ALA A 306 6.46 -6.65 -19.12
N ALA A 307 5.56 -5.85 -18.53
CA ALA A 307 4.66 -4.95 -19.22
C ALA A 307 5.24 -3.53 -19.45
N GLY A 308 6.46 -3.25 -18.98
CA GLY A 308 7.06 -1.92 -19.07
C GLY A 308 6.47 -0.90 -18.08
N ILE A 309 5.74 -1.37 -17.07
CA ILE A 309 5.07 -0.54 -16.07
C ILE A 309 5.90 -0.54 -14.79
N PRO A 310 6.43 0.61 -14.35
CA PRO A 310 7.19 0.70 -13.11
C PRO A 310 6.30 0.45 -11.87
N SER A 311 6.93 -0.05 -10.80
CA SER A 311 6.26 -0.27 -9.53
C SER A 311 6.64 0.82 -8.52
N ALA A 312 5.63 1.43 -7.89
CA ALA A 312 5.77 2.34 -6.77
C ALA A 312 5.01 1.80 -5.53
N PRO A 313 5.58 0.84 -4.77
CA PRO A 313 4.84 0.14 -3.73
C PRO A 313 4.22 1.10 -2.71
N HIS A 314 2.95 0.85 -2.39
CA HIS A 314 2.18 1.62 -1.44
C HIS A 314 2.55 1.23 0.00
N ILE A 315 2.55 2.22 0.89
CA ILE A 315 2.66 2.03 2.33
C ILE A 315 1.43 2.63 3.02
N GLY A 316 0.52 1.75 3.47
CA GLY A 316 -0.63 2.05 4.31
C GLY A 316 -0.38 1.99 5.82
N SER A 317 -1.43 1.61 6.55
CA SER A 317 -1.53 1.61 8.03
C SER A 317 -0.91 0.37 8.69
N GLY A 318 0.38 0.14 8.46
CA GLY A 318 1.11 -0.94 9.13
C GLY A 318 2.34 -0.44 9.87
N LEU A 319 2.94 -1.33 10.65
CA LEU A 319 4.07 -1.09 11.52
C LEU A 319 5.37 -1.63 10.88
N ALA A 320 6.33 -1.97 11.73
CA ALA A 320 7.67 -2.32 11.31
C ALA A 320 7.75 -3.59 10.43
N PRO A 321 7.07 -4.72 10.73
CA PRO A 321 7.24 -5.94 9.93
C PRO A 321 6.82 -5.79 8.47
N TYR A 322 5.67 -5.19 8.18
CA TYR A 322 5.25 -5.00 6.80
C TYR A 322 6.09 -3.91 6.09
N THR A 323 6.49 -2.85 6.81
CA THR A 323 7.37 -1.82 6.25
C THR A 323 8.72 -2.44 5.87
N ALA A 324 9.28 -3.28 6.73
CA ALA A 324 10.51 -4.02 6.45
C ALA A 324 10.34 -4.98 5.26
N ALA A 325 9.23 -5.72 5.18
CA ALA A 325 8.91 -6.56 4.04
C ALA A 325 8.86 -5.76 2.73
N SER A 326 8.24 -4.59 2.77
CA SER A 326 8.14 -3.69 1.62
C SER A 326 9.49 -3.16 1.17
N LEU A 327 10.39 -2.84 2.11
CA LEU A 327 11.79 -2.48 1.80
C LEU A 327 12.55 -3.64 1.15
N GLN A 328 12.38 -4.87 1.63
CA GLN A 328 13.02 -6.05 1.05
C GLN A 328 12.54 -6.31 -0.38
N VAL A 329 11.23 -6.20 -0.63
CA VAL A 329 10.65 -6.32 -1.98
C VAL A 329 11.11 -5.16 -2.87
N ALA A 330 11.10 -3.93 -2.37
CA ALA A 330 11.56 -2.76 -3.13
C ALA A 330 13.04 -2.87 -3.49
N ALA A 331 13.90 -3.40 -2.61
CA ALA A 331 15.30 -3.68 -2.94
C ALA A 331 15.44 -4.72 -4.06
N ALA A 332 14.58 -5.75 -4.07
CA ALA A 332 14.58 -6.84 -5.05
C ALA A 332 13.81 -6.54 -6.36
N THR A 333 13.14 -5.40 -6.46
CA THR A 333 12.33 -5.05 -7.64
C THR A 333 13.19 -4.36 -8.71
N GLU A 334 13.22 -4.88 -9.93
CA GLU A 334 14.07 -4.35 -11.00
C GLU A 334 13.71 -2.90 -11.36
N ASN A 335 12.45 -2.68 -11.75
CA ASN A 335 11.93 -1.39 -12.23
C ASN A 335 11.21 -0.57 -11.15
N LEU A 336 11.78 -0.53 -9.94
CA LEU A 336 11.25 0.28 -8.84
C LEU A 336 11.28 1.77 -9.23
N PHE A 337 10.15 2.45 -9.14
CA PHE A 337 10.06 3.90 -9.31
C PHE A 337 10.37 4.62 -8.01
N LEU A 338 9.52 4.45 -7.00
CA LEU A 338 9.63 5.04 -5.67
C LEU A 338 9.00 4.10 -4.65
N LEU A 339 9.38 4.21 -3.38
CA LEU A 339 8.63 3.59 -2.28
C LEU A 339 7.90 4.69 -1.50
N GLU A 340 6.64 4.45 -1.19
CA GLU A 340 5.92 5.34 -0.29
C GLU A 340 6.57 5.35 1.09
N PHE A 341 6.74 6.54 1.67
CA PHE A 341 7.18 6.70 3.05
C PHE A 341 6.10 7.42 3.83
N GLN A 342 5.47 6.69 4.77
CA GLN A 342 4.60 7.25 5.78
C GLN A 342 5.46 7.63 6.98
N PRO A 343 5.50 8.91 7.39
CA PRO A 343 6.08 9.30 8.67
C PRO A 343 5.47 8.48 9.82
N THR A 344 6.29 8.20 10.84
CA THR A 344 5.97 7.29 11.94
C THR A 344 4.57 7.55 12.50
N GLN A 345 3.73 6.50 12.51
CA GLN A 345 2.38 6.55 13.06
C GLN A 345 2.37 6.37 14.59
N ILE A 346 3.47 5.87 15.15
CA ILE A 346 3.66 5.57 16.57
C ILE A 346 5.11 5.93 16.92
N ASP A 347 5.30 6.72 17.97
CA ASP A 347 6.60 7.19 18.47
C ASP A 347 7.44 6.09 19.13
#